data_AF-A0A0F9GCK2-F1
#
_entry.id   AF-A0A0F9GCK2-F1
#
_cell.length_a   1.000
_cell.length_b   1.000
_cell.length_c   1.000
_cell.angle_alpha   90.00
_cell.angle_beta   90.00
_cell.angle_gamma   90.00
#
_symmetry.space_group_name_H-M   'P 1'
#
loop_
_entity.id
_entity.type
_entity.pdbx_description
1 polymer ?
#
loop_
_entity_poly.entity_id
_entity_poly.type
_entity_poly.pdbx_seq_one_letter_code
_entity_poly.pdbx_strand_id
1 'polypeptide(L)'
;MTSDLFSVRDNLERIITFIGIIARNLSTSGFNLQDKLTKVAEMSETLGIRIHYGIREKLFDLVLQLQNVARVRARILYKAGYHTASQVKKEDAYRLNRKTGLGINLCKRILKSSK
;
A
#
# COMPACT_ATOMS: atom_id res chain seq x y z
N MET A 1 20.93 13.06 1.15
CA MET A 1 20.10 12.65 -0.01
C MET A 1 19.07 11.59 0.33
N THR A 2 19.43 10.38 0.79
CA THR A 2 18.44 9.35 1.15
C THR A 2 17.62 9.72 2.38
N SER A 3 18.24 10.36 3.37
CA SER A 3 17.57 10.87 4.58
C SER A 3 16.53 11.95 4.25
N ASP A 4 16.88 12.90 3.37
CA ASP A 4 16.00 13.99 2.97
C ASP A 4 14.73 13.47 2.30
N LEU A 5 14.88 12.43 1.46
CA LEU A 5 13.73 11.78 0.82
C LEU A 5 12.78 11.13 1.83
N PHE A 6 13.32 10.47 2.87
CA PHE A 6 12.49 9.90 3.94
C PHE A 6 11.79 10.99 4.76
N SER A 7 12.52 12.05 5.12
CA SER A 7 11.94 13.20 5.83
C SER A 7 10.81 13.86 5.04
N VAL A 8 11.02 14.10 3.74
CA VAL A 8 10.01 14.66 2.83
C VAL A 8 8.80 13.73 2.73
N ARG A 9 9.00 12.43 2.55
CA ARG A 9 7.91 11.44 2.52
C ARG A 9 7.08 11.50 3.80
N ASP A 10 7.73 11.46 4.97
CA ASP A 10 7.05 11.42 6.26
C ASP A 10 6.27 12.71 6.52
N ASN A 11 6.81 13.86 6.12
CA ASN A 11 6.10 15.14 6.20
C ASN A 11 4.91 15.19 5.26
N LEU A 12 5.04 14.71 4.02
CA LEU A 12 3.92 14.64 3.06
C LEU A 12 2.82 13.70 3.54
N GLU A 13 3.18 12.56 4.15
CA GLU A 13 2.22 11.62 4.73
C GLU A 13 1.42 12.26 5.89
N ARG A 14 2.09 13.04 6.75
CA ARG A 14 1.39 13.79 7.80
C ARG A 14 0.44 14.83 7.22
N ILE A 15 0.90 15.63 6.26
CA ILE A 15 0.08 16.67 5.63
C ILE A 15 -1.17 16.07 4.98
N ILE A 16 -1.03 14.98 4.21
CA ILE A 16 -2.19 14.37 3.55
C ILE A 16 -3.17 13.77 4.56
N THR A 17 -2.66 13.21 5.66
CA THR A 17 -3.50 12.72 6.75
C THR A 17 -4.31 13.85 7.38
N PHE A 18 -3.69 15.00 7.65
CA PHE A 18 -4.40 16.17 8.17
C PHE A 18 -5.46 16.71 7.21
N ILE A 19 -5.15 16.79 5.91
CA ILE A 19 -6.13 17.17 4.88
C ILE A 19 -7.34 16.23 4.92
N GLY A 20 -7.12 14.92 5.00
CA GLY A 20 -8.19 13.93 5.09
C GLY A 20 -9.06 14.09 6.34
N ILE A 21 -8.44 14.30 7.51
CA ILE A 21 -9.15 14.51 8.79
C ILE A 21 -9.99 15.79 8.74
N ILE A 22 -9.41 16.90 8.28
CA ILE A 22 -10.12 18.19 8.16
C ILE A 22 -11.30 18.04 7.20
N ALA A 23 -11.09 17.43 6.02
CA ALA A 23 -12.15 17.22 5.04
C ALA A 23 -13.29 16.37 5.62
N ARG A 24 -12.98 15.29 6.34
CA ARG A 24 -13.98 14.44 6.99
C ARG A 24 -14.78 15.19 8.05
N ASN A 25 -14.13 15.96 8.92
CA ASN A 25 -14.79 16.74 9.96
C ASN A 25 -15.65 17.88 9.39
N LEU A 26 -15.22 18.54 8.32
CA LEU A 26 -16.01 19.58 7.67
C LEU A 26 -17.21 19.01 6.91
N SER A 27 -17.10 17.77 6.38
CA SER A 27 -18.20 17.12 5.67
C SER A 27 -19.44 16.86 6.55
N THR A 28 -19.25 16.71 7.87
CA THR A 28 -20.35 16.46 8.82
C THR A 28 -21.06 17.73 9.28
N SER A 29 -20.52 18.91 8.97
CA SER A 29 -21.01 20.20 9.50
C SER A 29 -22.10 20.87 8.63
N GLY A 30 -22.77 20.12 7.74
CA GLY A 30 -23.97 20.59 7.01
C GLY A 30 -23.71 21.59 5.87
N PHE A 31 -22.49 21.67 5.33
CA PHE A 31 -22.16 22.53 4.19
C PHE A 31 -22.64 21.93 2.85
N ASN A 32 -23.02 22.79 1.89
CA ASN A 32 -23.32 22.47 0.47
C ASN A 32 -22.16 21.80 -0.32
N LEU A 33 -21.06 21.44 0.36
CA LEU A 33 -19.87 20.81 -0.19
C LEU A 33 -19.62 19.39 0.36
N GLN A 34 -20.56 18.81 1.09
CA GLN A 34 -20.41 17.50 1.74
C GLN A 34 -19.80 16.44 0.82
N ASP A 35 -20.39 16.20 -0.36
CA ASP A 35 -19.90 15.18 -1.31
C ASP A 35 -18.46 15.43 -1.77
N LYS A 36 -18.09 16.70 -1.99
CA LYS A 36 -16.73 17.07 -2.39
C LYS A 36 -15.74 16.80 -1.26
N LEU A 37 -16.13 17.11 -0.03
CA LEU A 37 -15.29 16.92 1.16
C LEU A 37 -15.12 15.43 1.49
N THR A 38 -16.19 14.64 1.39
CA THR A 38 -16.12 13.18 1.51
C THR A 38 -15.16 12.59 0.49
N LYS A 39 -15.26 13.01 -0.78
CA LYS A 39 -14.33 12.58 -1.84
C LYS A 39 -12.88 12.97 -1.55
N VAL A 40 -12.63 14.18 -1.05
CA VAL A 40 -11.28 14.61 -0.66
C VAL A 40 -10.74 13.76 0.49
N ALA A 41 -11.57 13.37 1.46
CA ALA A 41 -11.18 12.49 2.55
C ALA A 41 -10.76 11.11 2.04
N GLU A 42 -11.56 10.49 1.16
CA GLU A 42 -11.25 9.19 0.54
C GLU A 42 -9.98 9.23 -0.32
N MET A 43 -9.82 10.29 -1.12
CA MET A 43 -8.63 10.51 -1.93
C MET A 43 -7.38 10.69 -1.06
N SER A 44 -7.51 11.40 0.06
CA SER A 44 -6.40 11.62 1.01
C SER A 44 -5.95 10.32 1.66
N GLU A 45 -6.89 9.44 2.05
CA GLU A 45 -6.58 8.12 2.60
C GLU A 45 -5.82 7.25 1.59
N THR A 46 -6.34 7.17 0.36
CA THR A 46 -5.68 6.44 -0.73
C THR A 46 -4.29 6.99 -1.03
N LEU A 47 -4.14 8.31 -1.06
CA LEU A 47 -2.85 8.96 -1.33
C LEU A 47 -1.87 8.75 -0.18
N GLY A 48 -2.32 8.75 1.07
CA GLY A 48 -1.51 8.44 2.25
C GLY A 48 -0.82 7.08 2.12
N ILE A 49 -1.57 6.03 1.78
CA ILE A 49 -1.01 4.69 1.56
C ILE A 49 0.03 4.70 0.42
N ARG A 50 -0.24 5.42 -0.66
CA ARG A 50 0.68 5.50 -1.81
C ARG A 50 1.98 6.22 -1.46
N ILE A 51 1.93 7.29 -0.66
CA ILE A 51 3.10 8.05 -0.20
C ILE A 51 3.93 7.18 0.75
N HIS A 52 3.30 6.61 1.77
CA HIS A 52 3.99 5.79 2.79
C HIS A 52 4.79 4.65 2.17
N TYR A 53 4.14 3.85 1.31
CA TYR A 53 4.75 2.65 0.71
C TYR A 53 5.43 2.91 -0.64
N GLY A 54 5.22 4.07 -1.26
CA GLY A 54 5.75 4.40 -2.59
C GLY A 54 5.18 3.52 -3.71
N ILE A 55 3.88 3.23 -3.66
CA ILE A 55 3.20 2.29 -4.56
C ILE A 55 1.99 2.90 -5.29
N ARG A 56 1.49 2.16 -6.29
CA ARG A 56 0.18 2.44 -6.91
C ARG A 56 -0.88 1.59 -6.21
N GLU A 57 -2.13 2.04 -6.28
CA GLU A 57 -3.28 1.40 -5.64
C GLU A 57 -3.44 -0.09 -5.97
N LYS A 58 -3.18 -0.48 -7.23
CA LYS A 58 -3.18 -1.89 -7.65
C LYS A 58 -2.23 -2.83 -6.89
N LEU A 59 -1.33 -2.30 -6.07
CA LEU A 59 -0.39 -3.06 -5.24
C LEU A 59 -0.79 -3.08 -3.77
N PHE A 60 -1.89 -2.42 -3.37
CA PHE A 60 -2.32 -2.30 -1.98
C PHE A 60 -2.52 -3.66 -1.34
N ASP A 61 -3.29 -4.54 -1.99
CA ASP A 61 -3.60 -5.87 -1.46
C ASP A 61 -2.32 -6.66 -1.11
N LEU A 62 -1.33 -6.64 -2.01
CA LEU A 62 -0.04 -7.32 -1.79
C LEU A 62 0.79 -6.71 -0.66
N VAL A 63 0.83 -5.37 -0.55
CA VAL A 63 1.71 -4.68 0.42
C VAL A 63 1.08 -4.60 1.81
N LEU A 64 -0.23 -4.43 1.88
CA LEU A 64 -0.95 -4.28 3.13
C LEU A 64 -1.19 -5.61 3.83
N GLN A 65 -1.37 -6.71 3.09
CA GLN A 65 -1.71 -8.01 3.70
C GLN A 65 -0.54 -9.00 3.84
N LEU A 66 0.57 -8.81 3.11
CA LEU A 66 1.74 -9.70 3.19
C LEU A 66 2.88 -9.03 3.95
N GLN A 67 3.42 -9.71 4.95
CA GLN A 67 4.67 -9.25 5.56
C GLN A 67 5.84 -9.54 4.62
N ASN A 68 6.94 -8.82 4.80
CA ASN A 68 8.13 -8.91 3.94
C ASN A 68 7.86 -8.52 2.47
N VAL A 69 6.73 -7.88 2.15
CA VAL A 69 6.39 -7.41 0.80
C VAL A 69 6.27 -5.89 0.80
N ALA A 70 7.35 -5.21 0.46
CA ALA A 70 7.36 -3.76 0.20
C ALA A 70 7.26 -3.47 -1.31
N ARG A 71 7.37 -2.19 -1.70
CA ARG A 71 7.30 -1.69 -3.09
C ARG A 71 7.92 -2.60 -4.16
N VAL A 72 9.18 -3.03 -3.97
CA VAL A 72 9.94 -3.74 -5.01
C VAL A 72 9.38 -5.16 -5.18
N ARG A 73 9.16 -5.87 -4.07
CA ARG A 73 8.65 -7.24 -4.07
C ARG A 73 7.21 -7.29 -4.53
N ALA A 74 6.37 -6.33 -4.15
CA ALA A 74 5.00 -6.21 -4.66
C ALA A 74 4.97 -6.05 -6.19
N ARG A 75 5.86 -5.23 -6.75
CA ARG A 75 5.97 -5.08 -8.22
C ARG A 75 6.39 -6.37 -8.91
N ILE A 76 7.32 -7.12 -8.32
CA ILE A 76 7.76 -8.43 -8.84
C ILE A 76 6.59 -9.41 -8.84
N LEU A 77 5.90 -9.54 -7.71
CA LEU A 77 4.72 -10.40 -7.57
C LEU A 77 3.63 -10.04 -8.59
N TYR A 78 3.32 -8.75 -8.72
CA TYR A 78 2.32 -8.25 -9.65
C TYR A 78 2.68 -8.54 -11.11
N LYS A 79 3.95 -8.36 -11.50
CA LYS A 79 4.44 -8.71 -12.85
C LYS A 79 4.40 -10.21 -13.12
N ALA A 80 4.55 -11.04 -12.08
CA ALA A 80 4.45 -12.50 -12.18
C ALA A 80 3.00 -13.01 -12.19
N GLY A 81 2.00 -12.11 -12.20
CA GLY A 81 0.58 -12.44 -12.28
C GLY A 81 -0.14 -12.58 -10.93
N TYR A 82 0.52 -12.26 -9.82
CA TYR A 82 -0.11 -12.25 -8.50
C TYR A 82 -0.60 -10.85 -8.17
N HIS A 83 -1.91 -10.63 -8.26
CA HIS A 83 -2.56 -9.35 -7.99
C HIS A 83 -3.14 -9.26 -6.58
N THR A 84 -3.33 -10.41 -5.92
CA THR A 84 -3.84 -10.47 -4.56
C THR A 84 -2.96 -11.33 -3.64
N ALA A 85 -2.94 -11.00 -2.35
CA ALA A 85 -2.29 -11.75 -1.30
C ALA A 85 -2.85 -13.18 -1.19
N SER A 86 -4.15 -13.35 -1.45
CA SER A 86 -4.79 -14.67 -1.52
C SER A 86 -4.19 -15.56 -2.61
N GLN A 87 -3.89 -15.01 -3.80
CA GLN A 87 -3.21 -15.77 -4.86
C GLN A 87 -1.80 -16.18 -4.44
N VAL A 88 -1.07 -15.29 -3.73
CA VAL A 88 0.27 -15.59 -3.24
C VAL A 88 0.21 -16.70 -2.17
N LYS A 89 -0.66 -16.58 -1.17
CA LYS A 89 -0.77 -17.54 -0.04
C LYS A 89 -1.18 -18.96 -0.46
N LYS A 90 -1.90 -19.11 -1.58
CA LYS A 90 -2.29 -20.41 -2.16
C LYS A 90 -1.15 -21.10 -2.93
N GLU A 91 -0.07 -20.38 -3.21
CA GLU A 91 1.02 -20.88 -4.03
C GLU A 91 2.05 -21.65 -3.19
N ASP A 92 2.72 -22.63 -3.81
CA ASP A 92 3.87 -23.29 -3.18
C ASP A 92 5.12 -22.40 -3.21
N ALA A 93 5.98 -22.53 -2.18
CA ALA A 93 7.19 -21.72 -2.04
C ALA A 93 8.14 -21.87 -3.24
N TYR A 94 8.30 -23.08 -3.79
CA TYR A 94 9.15 -23.32 -4.95
C TYR A 94 8.54 -22.75 -6.23
N ARG A 95 7.23 -22.88 -6.41
CA ARG A 95 6.54 -22.29 -7.57
C ARG A 95 6.57 -20.77 -7.54
N LEU A 96 6.39 -20.17 -6.36
CA LEU A 96 6.54 -18.74 -6.15
C LEU A 96 7.98 -18.28 -6.45
N ASN A 97 8.99 -18.97 -5.93
CA ASN A 97 10.40 -18.69 -6.23
C ASN A 97 10.69 -18.76 -7.74
N ARG A 98 10.27 -19.84 -8.42
CA ARG A 98 10.51 -20.01 -9.87
C ARG A 98 9.88 -18.88 -10.69
N LYS A 99 8.64 -18.49 -10.39
CA LYS A 99 7.92 -17.45 -11.16
C LYS A 99 8.42 -16.03 -10.88
N THR A 100 8.91 -15.76 -9.67
CA THR A 100 9.21 -14.40 -9.21
C THR A 100 10.71 -14.09 -9.14
N GLY A 101 11.57 -15.12 -9.09
CA GLY A 101 12.99 -14.98 -8.82
C GLY A 101 13.31 -14.59 -7.35
N LEU A 102 12.31 -14.50 -6.47
CA LEU A 102 12.53 -14.20 -5.05
C LEU A 102 13.13 -15.42 -4.35
N GLY A 103 14.14 -15.24 -3.49
CA GLY A 103 14.81 -16.34 -2.81
C GLY A 103 13.86 -17.25 -2.01
N ILE A 104 14.12 -18.56 -1.99
CA ILE A 104 13.20 -19.58 -1.44
C ILE A 104 12.83 -19.33 0.03
N ASN A 105 13.78 -18.91 0.86
CA ASN A 105 13.52 -18.60 2.27
C ASN A 105 12.63 -17.36 2.44
N LEU A 106 12.74 -16.39 1.53
CA LEU A 106 11.85 -15.23 1.52
C LEU A 106 10.43 -15.65 1.10
N CYS A 107 10.29 -16.50 0.08
CA CYS A 107 8.99 -17.05 -0.31
C CYS A 107 8.31 -17.76 0.86
N LYS A 108 9.04 -18.64 1.58
CA LYS A 108 8.51 -19.31 2.78
C LYS A 108 8.03 -18.32 3.84
N ARG A 109 8.76 -17.22 4.08
CA ARG A 109 8.35 -16.18 5.04
C ARG A 109 7.12 -15.41 4.57
N ILE A 110 7.04 -15.07 3.29
CA ILE A 110 5.87 -14.37 2.71
C ILE A 110 4.62 -15.23 2.88
N LEU A 111 4.69 -16.53 2.55
CA LEU A 111 3.55 -17.45 2.64
C LEU A 111 3.06 -17.67 4.08
N LYS A 112 3.97 -17.71 5.05
CA LYS A 112 3.63 -17.88 6.47
C LYS A 112 3.07 -16.62 7.12
N SER A 113 3.20 -15.45 6.47
CA SER A 113 2.85 -14.19 7.10
C SER A 113 1.38 -13.81 6.91
N SER A 114 0.76 -13.34 7.98
CA SER A 114 -0.47 -12.54 7.93
C SER A 114 -0.20 -11.24 8.69
N LYS A 115 -0.64 -10.12 8.12
CA LYS A 115 -0.56 -8.81 8.76
C LYS A 115 -1.88 -8.45 9.40
#